data_AF-A0A2S9E090-F1
#
_entry.id   AF-A0A2S9E090-F1
#
_cell.length_a   1.000
_cell.length_b   1.000
_cell.length_c   1.000
_cell.angle_alpha   90.00
_cell.angle_beta   90.00
_cell.angle_gamma   90.00
#
_symmetry.space_group_name_H-M   'P 1'
#
loop_
_entity.id
_entity.type
_entity.pdbx_description
1 polymer ?
#
loop_
_entity_poly.entity_id
_entity_poly.type
_entity_poly.pdbx_seq_one_letter_code
_entity_poly.pdbx_strand_id
1 'polypeptide(L)'
;MPKLIDIVTFHEPPVPAGQSAYLPGAGPSPEIEIAEWNDAWPEQFQLLAERVREALGWRALAIEHVGSTSVRGLPAKPIIDIDLIVADPNDERSYVPALQRAGFELRVREPWWFGHRFLRHVDPACNLHVFGFDSPETIKHRIFRDWLRANSSDRELYANAKQKASDLSRDAGEHSMQYNARKEAVIREIYQRAFIAMGLIEAPPGQ
;
A
#
# COMPACT_ATOMS: atom_id res chain seq x y z
N MET A 1 5.94 19.45 1.85
CA MET A 1 5.96 18.57 3.05
C MET A 1 4.53 18.37 3.50
N PRO A 2 4.08 17.13 3.78
CA PRO A 2 2.73 16.85 4.23
C PRO A 2 2.45 17.49 5.59
N LYS A 3 1.20 17.86 5.86
CA LYS A 3 0.80 18.34 7.18
C LYS A 3 0.61 17.16 8.13
N LEU A 4 0.91 17.37 9.42
CA LEU A 4 0.72 16.34 10.44
C LEU A 4 -0.71 15.77 10.44
N ILE A 5 -1.71 16.63 10.32
CA ILE A 5 -3.12 16.21 10.30
C ILE A 5 -3.42 15.21 9.17
N ASP A 6 -2.79 15.38 8.00
CA ASP A 6 -2.98 14.49 6.85
C ASP A 6 -2.27 13.14 7.06
N ILE A 7 -1.26 13.08 7.93
CA ILE A 7 -0.54 11.84 8.31
C ILE A 7 -1.34 11.05 9.36
N VAL A 8 -1.91 11.74 10.35
CA VAL A 8 -2.57 11.07 11.49
C VAL A 8 -4.06 10.83 11.29
N THR A 9 -4.62 11.26 10.15
CA THR A 9 -6.01 11.00 9.78
C THR A 9 -6.10 10.19 8.49
N PHE A 10 -7.16 9.40 8.38
CA PHE A 10 -7.48 8.62 7.18
C PHE A 10 -8.63 9.30 6.46
N HIS A 11 -8.28 10.22 5.56
CA HIS A 11 -9.24 10.86 4.67
C HIS A 11 -9.03 10.34 3.25
N GLU A 12 -9.95 9.49 2.80
CA GLU A 12 -10.05 9.06 1.42
C GLU A 12 -11.22 9.83 0.79
N PRO A 13 -10.95 10.84 -0.05
CA PRO A 13 -12.01 11.56 -0.72
C PRO A 13 -12.79 10.61 -1.63
N PRO A 14 -14.14 10.69 -1.66
CA PRO A 14 -14.92 9.84 -2.54
C PRO A 14 -14.56 10.10 -3.99
N VAL A 15 -14.69 9.07 -4.82
CA VAL A 15 -14.53 9.22 -6.28
C VAL A 15 -15.48 10.32 -6.77
N PRO A 16 -14.97 11.37 -7.45
CA PRO A 16 -15.82 12.44 -7.96
C PRO A 16 -16.92 11.90 -8.87
N ALA A 17 -18.11 12.53 -8.80
CA ALA A 17 -19.25 12.10 -9.59
C ALA A 17 -18.91 12.02 -11.10
N GLY A 18 -19.23 10.89 -11.71
CA GLY A 18 -18.94 10.63 -13.14
C GLY A 18 -17.50 10.22 -13.45
N GLN A 19 -16.64 10.04 -12.45
CA GLN A 19 -15.28 9.52 -12.63
C GLN A 19 -15.16 8.07 -12.13
N SER A 20 -14.09 7.39 -12.56
CA SER A 20 -13.71 6.06 -12.08
C SER A 20 -12.22 6.08 -11.76
N ALA A 21 -11.84 5.48 -10.63
CA ALA A 21 -10.44 5.26 -10.29
C ALA A 21 -9.80 4.26 -11.29
N TYR A 22 -10.50 3.17 -11.59
CA TYR A 22 -10.04 2.13 -12.51
C TYR A 22 -10.11 2.57 -13.97
N LEU A 23 -9.05 2.25 -14.72
CA LEU A 23 -9.04 2.37 -16.18
C LEU A 23 -9.90 1.27 -16.83
N PRO A 24 -10.34 1.46 -18.09
CA PRO A 24 -11.08 0.43 -18.82
C PRO A 24 -10.33 -0.91 -18.84
N GLY A 25 -11.02 -2.01 -18.48
CA GLY A 25 -10.41 -3.34 -18.34
C GLY A 25 -9.62 -3.55 -17.04
N ALA A 26 -9.59 -2.55 -16.15
CA ALA A 26 -9.04 -2.66 -14.81
C ALA A 26 -10.11 -2.99 -13.77
N GLY A 27 -9.68 -3.67 -12.71
CA GLY A 27 -10.53 -4.08 -11.61
C GLY A 27 -9.72 -4.59 -10.42
N PRO A 28 -10.39 -4.86 -9.29
CA PRO A 28 -9.75 -5.46 -8.13
C PRO A 28 -9.17 -6.83 -8.48
N SER A 29 -8.07 -7.22 -7.83
CA SER A 29 -7.51 -8.57 -8.01
C SER A 29 -8.49 -9.62 -7.48
N PRO A 30 -8.81 -10.67 -8.25
CA PRO A 30 -9.87 -11.61 -7.90
C PRO A 30 -9.51 -12.59 -6.78
N GLU A 31 -8.22 -12.85 -6.53
CA GLU A 31 -7.80 -13.87 -5.57
C GLU A 31 -7.35 -13.33 -4.20
N ILE A 32 -7.80 -14.04 -3.16
CA ILE A 32 -7.44 -13.87 -1.75
C ILE A 32 -6.76 -15.18 -1.30
N GLU A 33 -5.61 -15.49 -1.87
CA GLU A 33 -4.73 -16.51 -1.29
C GLU A 33 -3.73 -15.82 -0.37
N ILE A 34 -3.83 -16.12 0.92
CA ILE A 34 -2.85 -15.70 1.93
C ILE A 34 -1.85 -16.84 2.05
N ALA A 35 -0.57 -16.52 1.90
CA ALA A 35 0.54 -17.42 2.14
C ALA A 35 1.32 -17.00 3.39
N GLU A 36 2.01 -17.95 4.00
CA GLU A 36 3.02 -17.67 5.03
C GLU A 36 4.12 -16.76 4.48
N TRP A 37 4.78 -16.04 5.38
CA TRP A 37 5.84 -15.14 4.97
C TRP A 37 7.01 -15.89 4.30
N ASN A 38 7.51 -15.37 3.19
CA ASN A 38 8.53 -16.01 2.36
C ASN A 38 9.83 -15.19 2.28
N ASP A 39 10.98 -15.83 2.55
CA ASP A 39 12.31 -15.22 2.48
C ASP A 39 12.69 -14.71 1.07
N ALA A 40 11.98 -15.13 0.02
CA ALA A 40 12.17 -14.62 -1.34
C ALA A 40 11.55 -13.23 -1.58
N TRP A 41 10.60 -12.77 -0.74
CA TRP A 41 9.93 -11.49 -0.96
C TRP A 41 10.85 -10.27 -0.92
N PRO A 42 11.84 -10.16 -0.01
CA PRO A 42 12.86 -9.12 -0.08
C PRO A 42 13.64 -9.11 -1.40
N GLU A 43 14.00 -10.28 -1.94
CA GLU A 43 14.72 -10.40 -3.21
C GLU A 43 13.83 -9.97 -4.39
N GLN A 44 12.57 -10.41 -4.42
CA GLN A 44 11.58 -9.97 -5.40
C GLN A 44 11.38 -8.46 -5.38
N PHE A 45 11.34 -7.85 -4.19
CA PHE A 45 11.31 -6.39 -4.05
C PHE A 45 12.55 -5.75 -4.67
N GLN A 46 13.77 -6.25 -4.41
CA GLN A 46 14.98 -5.67 -4.99
C GLN A 46 14.97 -5.73 -6.52
N LEU A 47 14.56 -6.86 -7.10
CA LEU A 47 14.44 -7.01 -8.57
C LEU A 47 13.45 -6.00 -9.17
N LEU A 48 12.29 -5.81 -8.53
CA LEU A 48 11.30 -4.82 -8.95
C LEU A 48 11.80 -3.39 -8.78
N ALA A 49 12.47 -3.09 -7.66
CA ALA A 49 13.03 -1.78 -7.38
C ALA A 49 14.14 -1.41 -8.37
N GLU A 50 15.05 -2.33 -8.70
CA GLU A 50 16.07 -2.16 -9.73
C GLU A 50 15.46 -1.88 -11.09
N ARG A 51 14.45 -2.67 -11.50
CA ARG A 51 13.70 -2.44 -12.74
C ARG A 51 13.07 -1.04 -12.81
N VAL A 52 12.51 -0.55 -11.71
CA VAL A 52 11.97 0.83 -11.63
C VAL A 52 13.11 1.86 -11.71
N ARG A 53 14.23 1.65 -11.01
CA ARG A 53 15.41 2.54 -11.06
C ARG A 53 15.99 2.62 -12.46
N GLU A 54 16.13 1.50 -13.16
CA GLU A 54 16.64 1.47 -14.54
C GLU A 54 15.71 2.22 -15.50
N ALA A 55 14.39 2.06 -15.33
CA ALA A 55 13.40 2.72 -16.18
C ALA A 55 13.35 4.25 -15.97
N LEU A 56 13.51 4.70 -14.72
CA LEU A 56 13.26 6.09 -14.33
C LEU A 56 14.52 6.91 -14.06
N GLY A 57 15.62 6.28 -13.64
CA GLY A 57 16.83 6.95 -13.18
C GLY A 57 16.51 7.91 -12.03
N TRP A 58 17.04 9.13 -12.12
CA TRP A 58 16.84 10.18 -11.12
C TRP A 58 15.38 10.61 -10.91
N ARG A 59 14.45 10.26 -11.82
CA ARG A 59 13.01 10.56 -11.67
C ARG A 59 12.36 9.72 -10.57
N ALA A 60 12.92 8.57 -10.22
CA ALA A 60 12.52 7.80 -9.05
C ALA A 60 13.22 8.37 -7.82
N LEU A 61 12.55 9.27 -7.10
CA LEU A 61 13.13 9.97 -5.95
C LEU A 61 13.33 9.02 -4.76
N ALA A 62 12.41 8.07 -4.59
CA ALA A 62 12.53 6.99 -3.62
C ALA A 62 11.68 5.80 -4.06
N ILE A 63 12.08 4.60 -3.63
CA ILE A 63 11.38 3.33 -3.88
C ILE A 63 11.43 2.55 -2.58
N GLU A 64 10.26 2.27 -2.00
CA GLU A 64 10.16 1.69 -0.68
C GLU A 64 9.32 0.41 -0.70
N HIS A 65 9.84 -0.66 -0.08
CA HIS A 65 9.06 -1.88 0.17
C HIS A 65 8.08 -1.60 1.30
N VAL A 66 6.79 -1.70 1.00
CA VAL A 66 5.70 -1.46 1.95
C VAL A 66 4.75 -2.67 1.96
N GLY A 67 3.60 -2.53 2.61
CA GLY A 67 2.62 -3.62 2.71
C GLY A 67 3.11 -4.81 3.54
N SER A 68 2.34 -5.90 3.53
CA SER A 68 2.60 -7.03 4.45
C SER A 68 3.85 -7.83 4.09
N THR A 69 4.21 -7.92 2.80
CA THR A 69 5.39 -8.68 2.35
C THR A 69 6.71 -8.07 2.83
N SER A 70 6.70 -6.78 3.19
CA SER A 70 7.85 -6.08 3.77
C SER A 70 8.08 -6.38 5.26
N VAL A 71 7.19 -7.11 5.92
CA VAL A 71 7.25 -7.42 7.35
C VAL A 71 7.52 -8.91 7.54
N ARG A 72 8.70 -9.25 8.06
CA ARG A 72 9.08 -10.65 8.31
C ARG A 72 8.10 -11.35 9.25
N GLY A 73 7.71 -12.57 8.90
CA GLY A 73 6.80 -13.40 9.68
C GLY A 73 5.32 -12.98 9.63
N LEU A 74 4.95 -12.08 8.72
CA LEU A 74 3.57 -11.64 8.53
C LEU A 74 2.95 -12.33 7.30
N PRO A 75 1.95 -13.22 7.45
CA PRO A 75 1.27 -13.85 6.33
C PRO A 75 0.65 -12.82 5.39
N ALA A 76 0.73 -13.01 4.08
CA ALA A 76 0.30 -12.01 3.12
C ALA A 76 -0.15 -12.64 1.80
N LYS A 77 -0.85 -11.86 0.98
CA LYS A 77 -0.91 -12.18 -0.45
C LYS A 77 0.51 -12.10 -1.02
N PRO A 78 0.94 -13.05 -1.88
CA PRO A 78 2.27 -13.05 -2.46
C PRO A 78 2.41 -11.99 -3.57
N ILE A 79 2.18 -10.73 -3.21
CA ILE A 79 2.27 -9.55 -4.08
C ILE A 79 3.14 -8.52 -3.36
N ILE A 80 4.18 -8.04 -4.03
CA ILE A 80 5.07 -7.02 -3.49
C ILE A 80 4.39 -5.65 -3.62
N ASP A 81 4.16 -4.98 -2.49
CA ASP A 81 3.68 -3.60 -2.48
C ASP A 81 4.86 -2.63 -2.44
N ILE A 82 4.91 -1.68 -3.37
CA ILE A 82 5.99 -0.70 -3.51
C ILE A 82 5.38 0.70 -3.55
N ASP A 83 5.93 1.61 -2.74
CA ASP A 83 5.75 3.04 -2.93
C ASP A 83 6.89 3.58 -3.80
N LEU A 84 6.55 4.13 -4.95
CA LEU A 84 7.43 4.91 -5.82
C LEU A 84 7.12 6.39 -5.64
N ILE A 85 8.13 7.16 -5.23
CA ILE A 85 8.02 8.60 -5.06
C ILE A 85 8.61 9.29 -6.28
N VAL A 86 7.82 10.15 -6.92
CA VAL A 86 8.21 10.98 -8.06
C VAL A 86 8.02 12.47 -7.74
N ALA A 87 8.54 13.36 -8.59
CA ALA A 87 8.43 14.80 -8.38
C ALA A 87 6.96 15.29 -8.50
N ASP A 88 6.25 14.84 -9.53
CA ASP A 88 4.82 15.12 -9.73
C ASP A 88 4.13 13.87 -10.31
N PRO A 89 3.26 13.19 -9.54
CA PRO A 89 2.56 12.01 -10.02
C PRO A 89 1.46 12.34 -11.05
N ASN A 90 1.13 13.61 -11.27
CA ASN A 90 0.20 14.00 -12.33
C ASN A 90 0.88 14.17 -13.69
N ASP A 91 2.20 14.35 -13.75
CA ASP A 91 2.95 14.36 -15.01
C ASP A 91 3.30 12.94 -15.46
N GLU A 92 2.26 12.14 -15.75
CA GLU A 92 2.39 10.75 -16.18
C GLU A 92 3.32 10.56 -17.38
N ARG A 93 3.37 11.55 -18.28
CA ARG A 93 4.25 11.54 -19.47
C ARG A 93 5.71 11.38 -19.09
N SER A 94 6.11 11.87 -17.91
CA SER A 94 7.48 11.80 -17.43
C SER A 94 7.88 10.41 -16.92
N TYR A 95 6.95 9.50 -16.59
CA TYR A 95 7.33 8.21 -15.98
C TYR A 95 6.50 7.00 -16.44
N VAL A 96 5.20 7.13 -16.70
CA VAL A 96 4.31 6.00 -17.04
C VAL A 96 4.80 5.25 -18.30
N PRO A 97 5.16 5.92 -19.42
CA PRO A 97 5.64 5.18 -20.60
C PRO A 97 6.91 4.36 -20.34
N ALA A 98 7.79 4.84 -19.44
CA ALA A 98 9.01 4.12 -19.08
C ALA A 98 8.69 2.90 -18.20
N LEU A 99 7.80 3.04 -17.22
CA LEU A 99 7.32 1.92 -16.40
C LEU A 99 6.58 0.86 -17.24
N GLN A 100 5.77 1.29 -18.21
CA GLN A 100 5.10 0.38 -19.13
C GLN A 100 6.07 -0.44 -19.98
N ARG A 101 7.13 0.19 -20.51
CA ARG A 101 8.21 -0.54 -21.20
C ARG A 101 8.96 -1.50 -20.28
N ALA A 102 9.02 -1.20 -18.98
CA ALA A 102 9.62 -2.08 -18.00
C ALA A 102 8.70 -3.23 -17.55
N GLY A 103 7.44 -3.28 -18.01
CA GLY A 103 6.48 -4.35 -17.74
C GLY A 103 5.36 -3.99 -16.76
N PHE A 104 5.28 -2.73 -16.30
CA PHE A 104 4.23 -2.29 -15.38
C PHE A 104 3.00 -1.78 -16.12
N GLU A 105 1.82 -2.30 -15.80
CA GLU A 105 0.55 -1.87 -16.38
C GLU A 105 -0.13 -0.83 -15.47
N LEU A 106 -0.46 0.36 -15.99
CA LEU A 106 -1.27 1.34 -15.25
C LEU A 106 -2.72 0.87 -15.12
N ARG A 107 -3.25 0.83 -13.90
CA ARG A 107 -4.59 0.32 -13.61
C ARG A 107 -5.51 1.34 -12.96
N VAL A 108 -4.98 2.26 -12.14
CA VAL A 108 -5.79 3.27 -11.42
C VAL A 108 -5.20 4.67 -11.55
N ARG A 109 -6.09 5.66 -11.66
CA ARG A 109 -5.80 7.09 -11.52
C ARG A 109 -6.70 7.69 -10.45
N GLU A 110 -6.09 8.28 -9.42
CA GLU A 110 -6.81 9.01 -8.38
C GLU A 110 -6.21 10.42 -8.19
N PRO A 111 -6.38 11.33 -9.17
CA PRO A 111 -5.91 12.72 -9.05
C PRO A 111 -6.40 13.44 -7.78
N TRP A 112 -7.59 13.07 -7.30
CA TRP A 112 -8.22 13.62 -6.10
C TRP A 112 -7.62 13.10 -4.79
N TRP A 113 -6.81 12.04 -4.83
CA TRP A 113 -6.15 11.46 -3.66
C TRP A 113 -4.64 11.56 -3.82
N PHE A 114 -4.12 12.76 -3.57
CA PHE A 114 -2.68 13.09 -3.64
C PHE A 114 -2.02 12.76 -4.99
N GLY A 115 -2.79 12.80 -6.08
CA GLY A 115 -2.28 12.47 -7.41
C GLY A 115 -1.94 10.98 -7.60
N HIS A 116 -2.41 10.08 -6.73
CA HIS A 116 -2.04 8.68 -6.74
C HIS A 116 -2.23 8.02 -8.12
N ARG A 117 -1.24 7.21 -8.52
CA ARG A 117 -1.35 6.24 -9.61
C ARG A 117 -0.97 4.87 -9.11
N PHE A 118 -1.61 3.86 -9.67
CA PHE A 118 -1.32 2.48 -9.32
C PHE A 118 -1.07 1.67 -10.58
N LEU A 119 0.10 1.03 -10.61
CA LEU A 119 0.50 0.11 -11.65
C LEU A 119 0.62 -1.30 -11.08
N ARG A 120 0.51 -2.32 -11.94
CA ARG A 120 0.77 -3.72 -11.59
C ARG A 120 1.90 -4.31 -12.42
N HIS A 121 2.64 -5.21 -11.81
CA HIS A 121 3.52 -6.15 -12.51
C HIS A 121 3.01 -7.57 -12.28
N VAL A 122 3.16 -8.45 -13.26
CA VAL A 122 2.62 -9.82 -13.19
C VAL A 122 3.60 -10.79 -12.52
N ASP A 123 4.88 -10.72 -12.88
CA ASP A 123 5.90 -11.67 -12.38
C ASP A 123 7.31 -11.05 -12.28
N PRO A 124 7.83 -10.73 -11.07
CA PRO A 124 7.17 -10.93 -9.78
C PRO A 124 5.90 -10.09 -9.67
N ALA A 125 4.88 -10.62 -8.99
CA ALA A 125 3.62 -9.91 -8.79
C ALA A 125 3.85 -8.67 -7.93
N CYS A 126 3.45 -7.50 -8.44
CA CYS A 126 3.69 -6.22 -7.77
C CYS A 126 2.48 -5.30 -7.85
N ASN A 127 2.23 -4.60 -6.75
CA ASN A 127 1.44 -3.39 -6.66
C ASN A 127 2.40 -2.21 -6.53
N LEU A 128 2.48 -1.37 -7.58
CA LEU A 128 3.32 -0.19 -7.59
C LEU A 128 2.45 1.06 -7.40
N HIS A 129 2.46 1.60 -6.18
CA HIS A 129 1.82 2.85 -5.83
C HIS A 129 2.75 4.01 -6.16
N VAL A 130 2.26 5.02 -6.85
CA VAL A 130 3.03 6.20 -7.24
C VAL A 130 2.44 7.44 -6.59
N PHE A 131 3.28 8.16 -5.86
CA PHE A 131 2.92 9.35 -5.12
C PHE A 131 3.94 10.49 -5.34
N GLY A 132 3.52 11.72 -5.04
CA GLY A 132 4.43 12.85 -4.90
C GLY A 132 5.23 12.80 -3.60
N PHE A 133 6.38 13.50 -3.57
CA PHE A 133 7.24 13.61 -2.38
C PHE A 133 6.57 14.26 -1.16
N ASP A 134 5.43 14.91 -1.35
CA ASP A 134 4.63 15.57 -0.34
C ASP A 134 3.41 14.76 0.09
N SER A 135 3.22 13.54 -0.42
CA SER A 135 2.09 12.68 -0.05
C SER A 135 2.23 12.14 1.37
N PRO A 136 1.21 12.29 2.23
CA PRO A 136 1.20 11.71 3.58
C PRO A 136 1.12 10.18 3.57
N GLU A 137 0.59 9.57 2.51
CA GLU A 137 0.40 8.11 2.43
C GLU A 137 1.72 7.35 2.49
N THR A 138 2.76 7.86 1.84
CA THR A 138 4.12 7.27 1.90
C THR A 138 4.70 7.29 3.32
N ILE A 139 4.31 8.25 4.15
CA ILE A 139 4.71 8.30 5.56
C ILE A 139 3.91 7.27 6.36
N LYS A 140 2.59 7.20 6.14
CA LYS A 140 1.71 6.20 6.81
C LYS A 140 2.18 4.78 6.51
N HIS A 141 2.40 4.44 5.25
CA HIS A 141 2.87 3.11 4.85
C HIS A 141 4.18 2.71 5.53
N ARG A 142 5.13 3.65 5.63
CA ARG A 142 6.38 3.43 6.38
C ARG A 142 6.16 3.22 7.86
N ILE A 143 5.39 4.11 8.50
CA ILE A 143 5.07 4.02 9.94
C ILE A 143 4.47 2.65 10.22
N PHE A 144 3.49 2.22 9.43
CA PHE A 144 2.83 0.94 9.62
C PHE A 144 3.80 -0.24 9.47
N ARG A 145 4.59 -0.26 8.40
CA ARG A 145 5.61 -1.30 8.19
C ARG A 145 6.58 -1.38 9.37
N ASP A 146 7.17 -0.25 9.74
CA ASP A 146 8.24 -0.21 10.73
C ASP A 146 7.69 -0.50 12.14
N TRP A 147 6.45 -0.07 12.43
CA TRP A 147 5.72 -0.45 13.63
C TRP A 147 5.53 -1.97 13.73
N LEU A 148 5.05 -2.62 12.68
CA LEU A 148 4.82 -4.07 12.68
C LEU A 148 6.11 -4.90 12.69
N ARG A 149 7.23 -4.34 12.23
CA ARG A 149 8.55 -4.97 12.39
C ARG A 149 8.99 -4.97 13.85
N ALA A 150 8.73 -3.89 14.59
CA ALA A 150 9.13 -3.71 15.97
C ALA A 150 8.14 -4.25 17.02
N ASN A 151 6.86 -4.39 16.69
CA ASN A 151 5.79 -4.75 17.64
C ASN A 151 5.13 -6.09 17.25
N SER A 152 5.55 -7.18 17.91
CA SER A 152 5.05 -8.53 17.60
C SER A 152 3.57 -8.70 17.92
N SER A 153 3.07 -8.12 19.01
CA SER A 153 1.65 -8.19 19.39
C SER A 153 0.73 -7.61 18.33
N ASP A 154 1.05 -6.43 17.79
CA ASP A 154 0.29 -5.80 16.70
C ASP A 154 0.46 -6.52 15.37
N ARG A 155 1.64 -7.11 15.12
CA ARG A 155 1.85 -7.99 13.96
C ARG A 155 0.95 -9.22 14.02
N GLU A 156 0.85 -9.88 15.17
CA GLU A 156 -0.02 -11.04 15.40
C GLU A 156 -1.50 -10.64 15.31
N LEU A 157 -1.90 -9.52 15.91
CA LEU A 157 -3.25 -8.98 15.79
C LEU A 157 -3.64 -8.77 14.32
N TYR A 158 -2.74 -8.16 13.54
CA TYR A 158 -2.96 -7.91 12.12
C TYR A 158 -2.99 -9.20 11.28
N ALA A 159 -2.13 -10.17 11.58
CA ALA A 159 -2.14 -11.49 10.95
C ALA A 159 -3.48 -12.21 11.18
N ASN A 160 -3.94 -12.25 12.44
CA ASN A 160 -5.21 -12.85 12.82
C ASN A 160 -6.41 -12.16 12.15
N ALA A 161 -6.39 -10.83 12.03
CA ALA A 161 -7.43 -10.08 11.35
C ALA A 161 -7.51 -10.43 9.85
N LYS A 162 -6.35 -10.59 9.18
CA LYS A 162 -6.29 -11.01 7.78
C LYS A 162 -6.79 -12.43 7.57
N GLN A 163 -6.41 -13.37 8.44
CA GLN A 163 -6.87 -14.75 8.36
C GLN A 163 -8.39 -14.81 8.49
N LYS A 164 -8.94 -14.19 9.55
CA LYS A 164 -10.39 -14.11 9.77
C LYS A 164 -11.11 -13.51 8.57
N ALA A 165 -10.59 -12.42 8.00
CA ALA A 165 -11.19 -11.79 6.83
C ALA A 165 -11.16 -12.73 5.61
N SER A 166 -10.05 -13.45 5.38
CA SER A 166 -9.90 -14.41 4.28
C SER A 166 -10.88 -15.58 4.41
N ASP A 167 -11.01 -16.15 5.61
CA ASP A 167 -11.93 -17.28 5.87
C ASP A 167 -13.37 -16.87 5.57
N LEU A 168 -13.80 -15.70 6.06
CA LEU A 168 -15.13 -15.17 5.82
C LEU A 168 -15.43 -14.88 4.34
N SER A 169 -14.46 -14.36 3.59
CA SER A 169 -14.63 -14.15 2.14
C SER A 169 -14.78 -15.46 1.37
N ARG A 170 -14.11 -16.53 1.81
CA ARG A 170 -14.26 -17.87 1.22
C ARG A 170 -15.64 -18.46 1.55
N ASP A 171 -16.09 -18.31 2.78
CA ASP A 171 -17.35 -18.89 3.26
C ASP A 171 -18.60 -18.19 2.71
N ALA A 172 -18.55 -16.88 2.51
CA ALA A 172 -19.73 -16.09 2.15
C ALA A 172 -19.91 -15.88 0.62
N GLY A 173 -18.92 -16.28 -0.21
CA GLY A 173 -18.91 -15.94 -1.64
C GLY A 173 -18.90 -14.42 -1.89
N GLU A 174 -18.55 -13.64 -0.87
CA GLU A 174 -18.65 -12.18 -0.85
C GLU A 174 -17.44 -11.52 -1.52
N HIS A 175 -17.69 -10.41 -2.21
CA HIS A 175 -16.66 -9.58 -2.81
C HIS A 175 -15.85 -8.80 -1.74
N SER A 176 -14.58 -8.54 -2.05
CA SER A 176 -13.51 -7.77 -1.36
C SER A 176 -13.88 -6.64 -0.37
N MET A 177 -15.08 -6.05 -0.43
CA MET A 177 -15.47 -4.91 0.42
C MET A 177 -15.64 -5.26 1.91
N GLN A 178 -16.27 -6.39 2.25
CA GLN A 178 -16.46 -6.77 3.67
C GLN A 178 -15.14 -7.26 4.32
N TYR A 179 -14.27 -7.88 3.51
CA TYR A 179 -12.88 -8.22 3.86
C TYR A 179 -12.10 -6.97 4.27
N ASN A 180 -12.23 -5.89 3.49
CA ASN A 180 -11.51 -4.64 3.74
C ASN A 180 -12.00 -3.94 5.01
N ALA A 181 -13.32 -3.85 5.25
CA ALA A 181 -13.87 -3.11 6.39
C ALA A 181 -13.42 -3.67 7.77
N ARG A 182 -13.40 -5.00 7.94
CA ARG A 182 -12.98 -5.62 9.22
C ARG A 182 -11.47 -5.44 9.45
N LYS A 183 -10.69 -5.51 8.38
CA LYS A 183 -9.24 -5.29 8.40
C LYS A 183 -8.92 -3.83 8.68
N GLU A 184 -9.72 -2.91 8.15
CA GLU A 184 -9.53 -1.46 8.30
C GLU A 184 -9.63 -1.01 9.75
N ALA A 185 -10.57 -1.55 10.54
CA ALA A 185 -10.68 -1.24 11.97
C ALA A 185 -9.39 -1.58 12.74
N VAL A 186 -8.85 -2.78 12.52
CA VAL A 186 -7.58 -3.22 13.14
C VAL A 186 -6.40 -2.40 12.66
N ILE A 187 -6.36 -2.05 11.37
CA ILE A 187 -5.33 -1.17 10.82
C ILE A 187 -5.36 0.19 11.52
N ARG A 188 -6.54 0.80 11.67
CA ARG A 188 -6.72 2.10 12.33
C ARG A 188 -6.30 2.05 13.80
N GLU A 189 -6.62 0.97 14.51
CA GLU A 189 -6.21 0.77 15.91
C GLU A 189 -4.68 0.69 16.06
N ILE A 190 -4.02 -0.07 15.18
CA ILE A 190 -2.56 -0.19 15.15
C ILE A 190 -1.90 1.16 14.83
N TYR A 191 -2.44 1.89 13.84
CA TYR A 191 -1.96 3.24 13.54
C TYR A 191 -2.11 4.18 14.73
N GLN A 192 -3.24 4.13 15.45
CA GLN A 192 -3.43 4.95 16.64
C GLN A 192 -2.34 4.67 17.68
N ARG A 193 -2.03 3.40 17.96
CA ARG A 193 -0.92 3.02 18.85
C ARG A 193 0.42 3.53 18.34
N ALA A 194 0.71 3.35 17.05
CA ALA A 194 1.95 3.80 16.45
C ALA A 194 2.11 5.33 16.54
N PHE A 195 1.06 6.08 16.23
CA PHE A 195 1.06 7.55 16.30
C PHE A 195 1.25 8.06 17.72
N ILE A 196 0.60 7.45 18.73
CA ILE A 196 0.80 7.79 20.15
C ILE A 196 2.25 7.53 20.56
N ALA A 197 2.77 6.34 20.27
CA ALA A 197 4.14 5.96 20.64
C ALA A 197 5.22 6.84 19.99
N MET A 198 4.93 7.37 18.79
CA MET A 198 5.79 8.32 18.08
C MET A 198 5.58 9.79 18.51
N GLY A 199 4.63 10.08 19.40
CA GLY A 199 4.30 11.44 19.84
C GLY A 199 3.62 12.30 18.77
N LEU A 200 3.02 11.68 17.75
CA LEU A 200 2.30 12.38 16.68
C LEU A 200 0.89 12.79 17.08
N ILE A 201 0.29 12.06 18.03
CA ILE A 201 -1.00 12.37 18.67
C ILE A 201 -0.91 12.06 20.17
N GLU A 202 -1.78 12.69 20.95
CA GLU A 202 -1.90 12.40 22.38
C GLU A 202 -2.69 11.10 22.62
N ALA A 203 -2.38 10.40 23.70
CA ALA A 203 -3.21 9.30 24.17
C ALA A 203 -4.57 9.84 24.64
N PRO A 204 -5.67 9.11 24.40
CA PRO A 204 -6.96 9.47 24.98
C PRO A 204 -6.85 9.56 26.51
N PRO A 205 -7.52 10.51 27.18
CA PRO A 205 -7.50 10.60 28.63
C PRO A 205 -8.04 9.30 29.25
N GLY A 206 -7.22 8.60 30.05
CA GLY A 206 -7.67 7.48 30.91
C GLY A 206 -7.33 6.04 30.46
N GLN A 207 -6.17 5.80 29.83
CA GLN A 207 -5.58 4.45 29.72
C GLN A 207 -4.52 4.23 30.82
#